data_AF-A0A7S6MBL2-F1
#
_entry.id   AF-A0A7S6MBL2-F1
#
_cell.length_a   1.000
_cell.length_b   1.000
_cell.length_c   1.000
_cell.angle_alpha   90.00
_cell.angle_beta   90.00
_cell.angle_gamma   90.00
#
_symmetry.space_group_name_H-M   'P 1'
#
loop_
_entity.id
_entity.type
_entity.pdbx_description
1 polymer ?
#
loop_
_entity_poly.entity_id
_entity_poly.type
_entity_poly.pdbx_seq_one_letter_code
_entity_poly.pdbx_strand_id
1 'polypeptide(L)'
;MLQLYAILIVGLAHAAEAGYVLDPDTAALARGWGAAAFAWGGMALVAAWFALVMRRCAARFDQEGRLKWVDLADRALAGGQWGVLIVHGASVQVFGWMGAAQDCFGGNVILLDLVLAILPPLAGLTLLWLLHEPMARRLRDAITLDAAASGRAVPRPRSRWDYLLLQWRVNILFILVPLLIIITIGDVVDALYGVGPDSSRHQWQRDVLTLGGAAVVFLFAPLLARVVLGLRPMPDPDVRQALLQVCRDHRVGVRDVLLWDTHGSMINGAVMGLIGPLRYVILTDALLQAMRPAEVIAVMAHEVGHARRHHLPWLIACLFALILAPSLVLDFALRAVDASNGGWLLHGVMAGVVLLAFVGFGWISRRFEGQADAFAAQHLSGLREARGEHDEGAVITSEAVTVMAQALRTVSLLHGINPRRSSWRHGSIAWRQRNLRRLAGSPLRSPPIDRVVRRIKLAAAIVLAASIAVAAYDTWRNGPSGGFDNASERSTRGYDDALPW
;
A
#
# COMPACT_ATOMS: atom_id res chain seq x y z
N MET A 1 -8.34 3.32 1.76
CA MET A 1 -8.38 2.37 2.89
C MET A 1 -8.91 0.99 2.50
N LEU A 2 -9.58 0.82 1.34
CA LEU A 2 -10.15 -0.45 0.87
C LEU A 2 -9.15 -1.59 0.55
N GLN A 3 -7.84 -1.31 0.54
CA GLN A 3 -6.82 -2.30 0.19
C GLN A 3 -6.30 -3.11 1.39
N LEU A 4 -6.74 -2.80 2.62
CA LEU A 4 -6.26 -3.52 3.81
C LEU A 4 -7.01 -4.83 4.09
N TYR A 5 -8.15 -5.09 3.41
CA TYR A 5 -8.97 -6.26 3.72
C TYR A 5 -8.24 -7.57 3.49
N ALA A 6 -7.50 -7.73 2.39
CA ALA A 6 -6.75 -8.94 2.13
C ALA A 6 -5.72 -9.22 3.23
N ILE A 7 -5.02 -8.17 3.70
CA ILE A 7 -4.05 -8.28 4.80
C ILE A 7 -4.74 -8.68 6.10
N LEU A 8 -5.86 -8.05 6.44
CA LEU A 8 -6.58 -8.32 7.68
C LEU A 8 -7.25 -9.70 7.68
N ILE A 9 -7.84 -10.12 6.54
CA ILE A 9 -8.46 -11.44 6.38
C ILE A 9 -7.41 -12.54 6.56
N VAL A 10 -6.27 -12.43 5.87
CA VAL A 10 -5.17 -13.40 5.96
C VAL A 10 -4.52 -13.32 7.34
N GLY A 11 -4.23 -12.13 7.85
CA GLY A 11 -3.59 -11.94 9.15
C GLY A 11 -4.40 -12.49 10.32
N LEU A 12 -5.73 -12.33 10.31
CA LEU A 12 -6.60 -12.92 11.34
C LEU A 12 -6.66 -14.45 11.26
N ALA A 13 -6.66 -15.02 10.06
CA ALA A 13 -6.64 -16.47 9.86
C ALA A 13 -5.29 -17.06 10.28
N HIS A 14 -4.18 -16.45 9.85
CA HIS A 14 -2.83 -16.88 10.20
C HIS A 14 -2.52 -16.70 11.70
N ALA A 15 -3.06 -15.66 12.35
CA ALA A 15 -2.96 -15.53 13.81
C ALA A 15 -3.68 -16.68 14.53
N ALA A 16 -4.88 -17.04 14.07
CA ALA A 16 -5.63 -18.17 14.63
C ALA A 16 -4.92 -19.52 14.38
N GLU A 17 -4.32 -19.70 13.20
CA GLU A 17 -3.48 -20.85 12.85
C GLU A 17 -2.29 -21.00 13.80
N ALA A 18 -1.63 -19.88 14.14
CA ALA A 18 -0.54 -19.83 15.11
C ALA A 18 -0.99 -19.96 16.58
N GLY A 19 -2.28 -20.22 16.84
CA GLY A 19 -2.84 -20.41 18.17
C GLY A 19 -3.19 -19.12 18.92
N TYR A 20 -3.04 -17.95 18.30
CA TYR A 20 -3.50 -16.68 18.86
C TYR A 20 -5.00 -16.53 18.59
N VAL A 21 -5.80 -17.05 19.52
CA VAL A 21 -7.27 -17.05 19.52
C VAL A 21 -7.76 -16.29 20.75
N LEU A 22 -8.84 -15.50 20.62
CA LEU A 22 -9.37 -14.67 21.72
C LEU A 22 -10.12 -15.48 22.78
N ASP A 23 -10.83 -16.54 22.36
CA ASP A 23 -11.57 -17.44 23.26
C ASP A 23 -11.32 -18.90 22.87
N PRO A 24 -10.28 -19.53 23.46
CA PRO A 24 -9.89 -20.90 23.14
C PRO A 24 -10.97 -21.94 23.49
N ASP A 25 -11.71 -21.71 24.58
CA ASP A 25 -12.70 -22.65 25.11
C ASP A 25 -13.93 -22.69 24.19
N THR A 26 -14.45 -21.52 23.80
CA THR A 26 -15.55 -21.42 22.83
C THR A 26 -15.13 -21.93 21.45
N ALA A 27 -13.89 -21.63 21.02
CA ALA A 27 -13.37 -22.12 19.75
C ALA A 27 -13.26 -23.65 19.74
N ALA A 28 -12.95 -24.27 20.87
CA ALA A 28 -12.91 -25.72 21.00
C ALA A 28 -14.30 -26.36 20.94
N LEU A 29 -15.32 -25.71 21.50
CA LEU A 29 -16.71 -26.20 21.53
C LEU A 29 -17.45 -26.01 20.20
N ALA A 30 -17.16 -24.95 19.45
CA ALA A 30 -17.85 -24.60 18.22
C ALA A 30 -17.38 -25.37 16.96
N ARG A 31 -16.45 -26.34 17.11
CA ARG A 31 -15.81 -27.04 15.98
C ARG A 31 -16.81 -27.74 15.03
N GLY A 32 -16.37 -27.92 13.78
CA GLY A 32 -17.14 -28.58 12.74
C GLY A 32 -18.24 -27.70 12.14
N TRP A 33 -19.46 -28.24 12.01
CA TRP A 33 -20.55 -27.56 11.29
C TRP A 33 -21.06 -26.27 11.96
N GLY A 34 -20.89 -26.13 13.29
CA GLY A 34 -21.26 -24.91 14.01
C GLY A 34 -20.42 -23.71 13.59
N ALA A 35 -19.10 -23.87 13.54
CA ALA A 35 -18.15 -22.89 13.03
C ALA A 35 -18.45 -22.50 11.58
N ALA A 36 -18.72 -23.50 10.73
CA ALA A 36 -19.08 -23.28 9.32
C ALA A 36 -20.39 -22.48 9.19
N ALA A 37 -21.42 -22.82 9.97
CA ALA A 37 -22.70 -22.13 9.97
C ALA A 37 -22.56 -20.67 10.42
N PHE A 38 -21.73 -20.38 11.43
CA PHE A 38 -21.46 -19.01 11.86
C PHE A 38 -20.71 -18.23 10.78
N ALA A 39 -19.63 -18.80 10.22
CA ALA A 39 -18.82 -18.16 9.21
C ALA A 39 -19.65 -17.81 7.97
N TRP A 40 -20.31 -18.79 7.35
CA TRP A 40 -21.10 -18.58 6.13
C TRP A 40 -22.42 -17.85 6.39
N GLY A 41 -23.11 -18.19 7.48
CA GLY A 41 -24.37 -17.55 7.88
C GLY A 41 -24.18 -16.07 8.21
N GLY A 42 -23.09 -15.71 8.89
CA GLY A 42 -22.74 -14.31 9.15
C GLY A 42 -22.50 -13.51 7.86
N MET A 43 -21.79 -14.09 6.88
CA MET A 43 -21.61 -13.44 5.56
C MET A 43 -22.95 -13.25 4.83
N ALA A 44 -23.82 -14.25 4.90
CA ALA A 44 -25.16 -14.18 4.30
C ALA A 44 -26.03 -13.10 4.96
N LEU A 45 -25.98 -12.95 6.29
CA LEU A 45 -26.70 -11.90 7.02
C LEU A 45 -26.22 -10.50 6.64
N VAL A 46 -24.90 -10.29 6.56
CA VAL A 46 -24.31 -9.01 6.12
C VAL A 46 -24.76 -8.69 4.69
N ALA A 47 -24.73 -9.67 3.79
CA ALA A 47 -25.17 -9.49 2.42
C ALA A 47 -26.68 -9.24 2.30
N ALA A 48 -27.51 -9.90 3.11
CA ALA A 48 -28.96 -9.70 3.14
C ALA A 48 -29.32 -8.28 3.61
N TRP A 49 -28.68 -7.80 4.68
CA TRP A 49 -28.79 -6.40 5.11
C TRP A 49 -28.39 -5.44 4.00
N PHE A 50 -27.24 -5.67 3.37
CA PHE A 50 -26.74 -4.81 2.31
C PHE A 50 -27.66 -4.79 1.09
N ALA A 51 -28.23 -5.93 0.70
CA ALA A 51 -29.19 -6.04 -0.39
C ALA A 51 -30.44 -5.18 -0.14
N LEU A 52 -30.96 -5.16 1.09
CA LEU A 52 -32.10 -4.30 1.47
C LEU A 52 -31.75 -2.82 1.34
N VAL A 53 -30.56 -2.42 1.76
CA VAL A 53 -30.06 -1.03 1.62
C VAL A 53 -29.90 -0.66 0.15
N MET A 54 -29.29 -1.52 -0.68
CA MET A 54 -29.09 -1.29 -2.11
C MET A 54 -30.42 -1.14 -2.85
N ARG A 55 -31.40 -2.00 -2.58
CA ARG A 55 -32.75 -1.90 -3.17
C ARG A 55 -33.39 -0.54 -2.85
N ARG A 56 -33.31 -0.09 -1.59
CA ARG A 56 -33.84 1.22 -1.18
C ARG A 56 -33.11 2.38 -1.84
N CYS A 57 -31.77 2.34 -1.88
CA CYS A 57 -30.98 3.40 -2.50
C CYS A 57 -31.26 3.49 -4.00
N ALA A 58 -31.33 2.35 -4.70
CA ALA A 58 -31.62 2.31 -6.13
C ALA A 58 -33.01 2.87 -6.45
N ALA A 59 -34.05 2.42 -5.74
CA ALA A 59 -35.40 2.94 -5.93
C ALA A 59 -35.50 4.45 -5.69
N ARG A 60 -34.81 4.97 -4.67
CA ARG A 60 -34.80 6.41 -4.37
C ARG A 60 -33.95 7.22 -5.34
N PHE A 61 -32.85 6.66 -5.84
CA PHE A 61 -32.05 7.30 -6.89
C PHE A 61 -32.85 7.43 -8.18
N ASP A 62 -33.54 6.37 -8.59
CA ASP A 62 -34.39 6.36 -9.80
C ASP A 62 -35.56 7.36 -9.68
N GLN A 63 -36.08 7.61 -8.47
CA GLN A 63 -37.16 8.57 -8.23
C GLN A 63 -36.69 10.03 -8.09
N GLU A 64 -35.61 10.27 -7.33
CA GLU A 64 -35.21 11.62 -6.93
C GLU A 64 -34.06 12.18 -7.78
N GLY A 65 -33.28 11.34 -8.47
CA GLY A 65 -32.09 11.74 -9.23
C GLY A 65 -30.95 12.33 -8.40
N ARG A 66 -30.97 12.17 -7.07
CA ARG A 66 -30.02 12.82 -6.16
C ARG A 66 -28.79 11.96 -5.88
N LEU A 67 -27.60 12.55 -6.03
CA LEU A 67 -26.31 11.88 -5.74
C LEU A 67 -26.15 11.42 -4.29
N LYS A 68 -26.90 11.99 -3.33
CA LYS A 68 -26.89 11.56 -1.92
C LYS A 68 -27.14 10.05 -1.75
N TRP A 69 -27.91 9.42 -2.64
CA TRP A 69 -28.23 8.00 -2.59
C TRP A 69 -27.08 7.12 -3.09
N VAL A 70 -26.27 7.63 -4.02
CA VAL A 70 -24.99 7.02 -4.42
C VAL A 70 -24.01 7.10 -3.26
N ASP A 71 -23.86 8.27 -2.64
CA ASP A 71 -22.98 8.44 -1.47
C ASP A 71 -23.37 7.54 -0.29
N LEU A 72 -24.68 7.32 -0.09
CA LEU A 72 -25.19 6.41 0.93
C LEU A 72 -24.89 4.95 0.56
N ALA A 73 -25.03 4.58 -0.71
CA ALA A 73 -24.71 3.25 -1.20
C ALA A 73 -23.21 2.93 -1.03
N ASP A 74 -22.33 3.87 -1.36
CA ASP A 74 -20.88 3.73 -1.16
C ASP A 74 -20.51 3.60 0.33
N ARG A 75 -21.16 4.39 1.20
CA ARG A 75 -20.99 4.28 2.67
C ARG A 75 -21.50 2.94 3.20
N ALA A 76 -22.64 2.47 2.71
CA ALA A 76 -23.19 1.17 3.07
C ALA A 76 -22.28 0.02 2.60
N LEU A 77 -21.64 0.16 1.43
CA LEU A 77 -20.67 -0.82 0.93
C LEU A 77 -19.47 -0.90 1.87
N ALA A 78 -18.91 0.25 2.26
CA ALA A 78 -17.84 0.30 3.24
C ALA A 78 -18.26 -0.32 4.59
N GLY A 79 -19.47 -0.03 5.07
CA GLY A 79 -20.04 -0.64 6.28
C GLY A 79 -20.20 -2.16 6.17
N GLY A 80 -20.69 -2.67 5.04
CA GLY A 80 -20.81 -4.09 4.76
C GLY A 80 -19.45 -4.79 4.71
N GLN A 81 -18.43 -4.16 4.14
CA GLN A 81 -17.07 -4.70 4.10
C GLN A 81 -16.46 -4.81 5.51
N TRP A 82 -16.69 -3.81 6.37
CA TRP A 82 -16.33 -3.91 7.79
C TRP A 82 -17.12 -5.02 8.51
N GLY A 83 -18.41 -5.17 8.19
CA GLY A 83 -19.23 -6.27 8.70
C GLY A 83 -18.65 -7.64 8.34
N VAL A 84 -18.25 -7.84 7.07
CA VAL A 84 -17.55 -9.06 6.63
C VAL A 84 -16.28 -9.32 7.44
N LEU A 85 -15.46 -8.28 7.67
CA LEU A 85 -14.23 -8.43 8.44
C LEU A 85 -14.49 -8.76 9.91
N ILE A 86 -15.50 -8.14 10.53
CA ILE A 86 -15.89 -8.42 11.92
C ILE A 86 -16.38 -9.86 12.07
N VAL A 87 -17.25 -10.32 11.15
CA VAL A 87 -17.73 -11.70 11.12
C VAL A 87 -16.58 -12.67 10.93
N HIS A 88 -15.66 -12.38 10.00
CA HIS A 88 -14.46 -13.21 9.77
C HIS A 88 -13.59 -13.29 11.03
N GLY A 89 -13.28 -12.15 11.64
CA GLY A 89 -12.52 -12.09 12.88
C GLY A 89 -13.16 -12.93 13.98
N ALA A 90 -14.46 -12.76 14.23
CA ALA A 90 -15.19 -13.59 15.20
C ALA A 90 -15.17 -15.08 14.82
N SER A 91 -15.31 -15.42 13.54
CA SER A 91 -15.33 -16.82 13.09
C SER A 91 -14.02 -17.55 13.37
N VAL A 92 -12.86 -16.90 13.13
CA VAL A 92 -11.55 -17.53 13.34
C VAL A 92 -11.01 -17.35 14.76
N GLN A 93 -11.34 -16.24 15.43
CA GLN A 93 -10.80 -15.90 16.76
C GLN A 93 -11.68 -16.34 17.93
N VAL A 94 -12.94 -16.70 17.70
CA VAL A 94 -13.89 -17.09 18.78
C VAL A 94 -14.58 -18.40 18.45
N PHE A 95 -15.04 -18.60 17.22
CA PHE A 95 -15.85 -19.76 16.84
C PHE A 95 -15.09 -20.89 16.14
N GLY A 96 -13.75 -20.88 16.18
CA GLY A 96 -12.93 -22.02 15.77
C GLY A 96 -12.98 -22.38 14.27
N TRP A 97 -13.34 -21.45 13.39
CA TRP A 97 -13.43 -21.71 11.94
C TRP A 97 -12.11 -22.20 11.33
N MET A 98 -10.97 -21.68 11.79
CA MET A 98 -9.66 -22.13 11.32
C MET A 98 -9.43 -23.62 11.58
N GLY A 99 -9.69 -24.08 12.81
CA GLY A 99 -9.58 -25.50 13.15
C GLY A 99 -10.58 -26.37 12.38
N ALA A 100 -11.82 -25.90 12.23
CA ALA A 100 -12.83 -26.61 11.42
C ALA A 100 -12.40 -26.74 9.95
N ALA A 101 -11.72 -25.74 9.39
CA ALA A 101 -11.17 -25.81 8.03
C ALA A 101 -10.02 -26.81 7.89
N GLN A 102 -9.15 -26.93 8.91
CA GLN A 102 -8.06 -27.91 8.96
C GLN A 102 -8.59 -29.35 9.08
N ASP A 103 -9.62 -29.54 9.90
CA ASP A 103 -10.26 -30.84 10.13
C ASP A 103 -10.89 -31.42 8.84
N CYS A 104 -11.33 -30.57 7.90
CA CYS A 104 -11.95 -31.02 6.64
C CYS A 104 -11.03 -31.88 5.75
N PHE A 105 -9.70 -31.74 5.84
CA PHE A 105 -8.75 -32.42 4.95
C PHE A 105 -7.66 -33.21 5.68
N GLY A 106 -7.81 -33.45 6.99
CA GLY A 106 -6.90 -34.31 7.75
C GLY A 106 -5.60 -33.65 8.19
N GLY A 107 -5.59 -32.32 8.36
CA GLY A 107 -4.48 -31.58 8.99
C GLY A 107 -3.92 -30.43 8.16
N ASN A 108 -2.77 -29.91 8.61
CA ASN A 108 -2.11 -28.72 8.05
C ASN A 108 -1.42 -29.05 6.72
N VAL A 109 -2.19 -28.99 5.63
CA VAL A 109 -1.64 -29.00 4.27
C VAL A 109 -1.27 -27.57 3.90
N ILE A 110 0.00 -27.35 3.53
CA ILE A 110 0.56 -26.03 3.17
C ILE A 110 -0.45 -25.25 2.32
N LEU A 111 -0.79 -24.04 2.78
CA LEU A 111 -1.69 -23.08 2.16
C LEU A 111 -3.18 -23.48 2.06
N LEU A 112 -3.53 -24.76 2.07
CA LEU A 112 -4.90 -25.20 1.78
C LEU A 112 -5.87 -24.80 2.89
N ASP A 113 -5.48 -25.01 4.14
CA ASP A 113 -6.26 -24.62 5.31
C ASP A 113 -6.44 -23.10 5.38
N LEU A 114 -5.37 -22.33 5.13
CA LEU A 114 -5.44 -20.88 5.05
C LEU A 114 -6.39 -20.41 3.94
N VAL A 115 -6.32 -21.03 2.75
CA VAL A 115 -7.23 -20.71 1.63
C VAL A 115 -8.67 -20.98 2.03
N LEU A 116 -8.98 -22.12 2.63
CA LEU A 116 -10.32 -22.46 3.10
C LEU A 116 -10.81 -21.49 4.18
N ALA A 117 -9.94 -21.11 5.11
CA ALA A 117 -10.26 -20.17 6.17
C ALA A 117 -10.67 -18.80 5.62
N ILE A 118 -10.06 -18.34 4.52
CA ILE A 118 -10.38 -17.05 3.90
C ILE A 118 -11.50 -17.11 2.85
N LEU A 119 -12.03 -18.29 2.48
CA LEU A 119 -13.11 -18.39 1.49
C LEU A 119 -14.39 -17.65 1.89
N PRO A 120 -14.94 -17.81 3.12
CA PRO A 120 -16.17 -17.12 3.52
C PRO A 120 -16.11 -15.59 3.35
N PRO A 121 -15.10 -14.85 3.86
CA PRO A 121 -15.06 -13.41 3.67
C PRO A 121 -14.85 -13.00 2.21
N LEU A 122 -14.11 -13.78 1.41
CA LEU A 122 -13.97 -13.52 -0.03
C LEU A 122 -15.31 -13.66 -0.78
N ALA A 123 -16.10 -14.67 -0.43
CA ALA A 123 -17.45 -14.83 -0.96
C ALA A 123 -18.36 -13.68 -0.52
N GLY A 124 -18.30 -13.28 0.75
CA GLY A 124 -19.03 -12.13 1.29
C GLY A 124 -18.71 -10.83 0.53
N LEU A 125 -17.43 -10.50 0.36
CA LEU A 125 -17.01 -9.31 -0.41
C LEU A 125 -17.48 -9.36 -1.86
N THR A 126 -17.41 -10.53 -2.50
CA THR A 126 -17.89 -10.72 -3.88
C THR A 126 -19.38 -10.45 -3.99
N LEU A 127 -20.17 -10.95 -3.02
CA LEU A 127 -21.61 -10.75 -2.99
C LEU A 127 -21.97 -9.28 -2.75
N LEU A 128 -21.23 -8.57 -1.88
CA LEU A 128 -21.41 -7.13 -1.71
C LEU A 128 -21.15 -6.36 -3.01
N TRP A 129 -20.09 -6.69 -3.75
CA TRP A 129 -19.83 -6.07 -5.06
C TRP A 129 -20.91 -6.39 -6.09
N LEU A 130 -21.38 -7.63 -6.14
CA LEU A 130 -22.50 -8.04 -7.01
C LEU A 130 -23.77 -7.23 -6.72
N LEU A 131 -24.10 -7.03 -5.44
CA LEU A 131 -25.27 -6.27 -5.01
C LEU A 131 -25.11 -4.76 -5.25
N HIS A 132 -23.88 -4.26 -5.26
CA HIS A 132 -23.57 -2.86 -5.52
C HIS A 132 -23.53 -2.51 -7.01
N GLU A 133 -23.17 -3.46 -7.89
CA GLU A 133 -23.00 -3.23 -9.33
C GLU A 133 -24.18 -2.52 -10.01
N PRO A 134 -25.46 -2.84 -9.73
CA PRO A 134 -26.59 -2.16 -10.35
C PRO A 134 -26.67 -0.67 -10.01
N MET A 135 -26.21 -0.25 -8.82
CA MET A 135 -26.12 1.15 -8.44
C MET A 135 -24.99 1.84 -9.20
N ALA A 136 -23.81 1.22 -9.21
CA ALA A 136 -22.67 1.74 -9.95
C ALA A 136 -22.96 1.86 -11.46
N ARG A 137 -23.77 0.95 -12.01
CA ARG A 137 -24.20 1.00 -13.41
C ARG A 137 -25.09 2.21 -13.70
N ARG A 138 -26.10 2.49 -12.87
CA ARG A 138 -26.99 3.65 -13.04
C ARG A 138 -26.22 4.97 -13.10
N LEU A 139 -25.23 5.14 -12.22
CA LEU A 139 -24.37 6.33 -12.23
C LEU A 139 -23.57 6.40 -13.53
N ARG A 140 -22.98 5.29 -13.97
CA ARG A 140 -22.24 5.23 -15.25
C ARG A 140 -23.14 5.55 -16.44
N ASP A 141 -24.35 5.01 -16.48
CA ASP A 141 -25.30 5.25 -17.57
C ASP A 141 -25.67 6.74 -17.62
N ALA A 142 -25.89 7.39 -16.48
CA ALA A 142 -26.12 8.83 -16.40
C ALA A 142 -24.93 9.65 -16.93
N ILE A 143 -23.69 9.29 -16.55
CA ILE A 143 -22.47 9.95 -17.05
C ILE A 143 -22.30 9.71 -18.56
N THR A 144 -22.64 8.52 -19.04
CA THR A 144 -22.53 8.13 -20.45
C THR A 144 -23.51 8.92 -21.30
N LEU A 145 -24.75 9.10 -20.83
CA LEU A 145 -25.76 9.94 -21.48
C LEU A 145 -25.34 11.41 -21.54
N ASP A 146 -24.82 11.95 -20.44
CA ASP A 146 -24.29 13.32 -20.36
C ASP A 146 -23.09 13.53 -21.31
N ALA A 147 -22.17 12.57 -21.37
CA ALA A 147 -21.04 12.61 -22.30
C ALA A 147 -21.52 12.61 -23.76
N ALA A 148 -22.46 11.73 -24.11
CA ALA A 148 -23.03 11.66 -25.45
C ALA A 148 -23.75 12.97 -25.83
N ALA A 149 -24.55 13.53 -24.92
CA ALA A 149 -25.26 14.80 -25.12
C ALA A 149 -24.29 15.99 -25.30
N SER A 150 -23.13 15.94 -24.63
CA SER A 150 -22.10 16.98 -24.69
C SER A 150 -21.11 16.80 -25.86
N GLY A 151 -21.29 15.79 -26.72
CA GLY A 151 -20.32 15.45 -27.78
C GLY A 151 -18.95 14.99 -27.25
N ARG A 152 -18.87 14.58 -25.98
CA ARG A 152 -17.66 14.02 -25.38
C ARG A 152 -17.52 12.54 -25.73
N ALA A 153 -16.29 12.03 -25.63
CA ALA A 153 -16.02 10.60 -25.83
C ALA A 153 -16.87 9.76 -24.86
N VAL A 154 -17.65 8.83 -25.43
CA VAL A 154 -18.53 7.95 -24.67
C VAL A 154 -17.70 6.81 -24.09
N PRO A 155 -17.72 6.60 -22.75
CA PRO A 155 -17.02 5.47 -22.13
C PRO A 155 -17.51 4.14 -22.68
N ARG A 156 -16.62 3.14 -22.77
CA ARG A 156 -17.01 1.80 -23.24
C ARG A 156 -17.99 1.15 -22.28
N PRO A 157 -19.04 0.45 -22.79
CA PRO A 157 -19.96 -0.29 -21.94
C PRO A 157 -19.21 -1.38 -21.18
N ARG A 158 -19.60 -1.56 -19.92
CA ARG A 158 -18.93 -2.45 -18.98
C ARG A 158 -19.87 -3.58 -18.58
N SER A 159 -19.43 -4.82 -18.69
CA SER A 159 -20.21 -5.94 -18.18
C SER A 159 -20.13 -6.03 -16.65
N ARG A 160 -21.11 -6.72 -16.04
CA ARG A 160 -21.05 -7.06 -14.61
C ARG A 160 -19.77 -7.81 -14.24
N TRP A 161 -19.26 -8.63 -15.16
CA TRP A 161 -18.05 -9.42 -14.94
C TRP A 161 -16.80 -8.56 -14.97
N ASP A 162 -16.72 -7.57 -15.85
CA ASP A 162 -15.63 -6.59 -15.85
C ASP A 162 -15.63 -5.77 -14.54
N TYR A 163 -16.82 -5.45 -14.00
CA TYR A 163 -16.95 -4.84 -12.68
C TYR A 163 -16.31 -5.70 -11.59
N LEU A 164 -16.76 -6.93 -11.44
CA LEU A 164 -16.26 -7.84 -10.41
C LEU A 164 -14.78 -8.14 -10.58
N LEU A 165 -14.33 -8.40 -11.82
CA LEU A 165 -12.94 -8.70 -12.10
C LEU A 165 -12.03 -7.55 -11.68
N LEU A 166 -12.40 -6.29 -11.97
CA LEU A 166 -11.61 -5.14 -11.50
C LEU A 166 -11.60 -5.05 -9.97
N GLN A 167 -12.74 -5.29 -9.30
CA GLN A 167 -12.79 -5.28 -7.83
C GLN A 167 -11.89 -6.35 -7.23
N TRP A 168 -11.92 -7.56 -7.77
CA TRP A 168 -11.04 -8.66 -7.37
C TRP A 168 -9.57 -8.31 -7.60
N ARG A 169 -9.23 -7.82 -8.79
CA ARG A 169 -7.85 -7.43 -9.12
C ARG A 169 -7.30 -6.37 -8.19
N VAL A 170 -8.07 -5.31 -7.93
CA VAL A 170 -7.61 -4.14 -7.15
C VAL A 170 -7.63 -4.38 -5.65
N ASN A 171 -8.69 -4.99 -5.11
CA ASN A 171 -8.90 -5.08 -3.67
C ASN A 171 -8.40 -6.39 -3.06
N ILE A 172 -8.35 -7.48 -3.84
CA ILE A 172 -7.96 -8.81 -3.35
C ILE A 172 -6.63 -9.23 -3.96
N LEU A 173 -6.62 -9.56 -5.25
CA LEU A 173 -5.52 -10.29 -5.89
C LEU A 173 -4.20 -9.52 -5.86
N PHE A 174 -4.23 -8.20 -6.01
CA PHE A 174 -3.02 -7.37 -6.01
C PHE A 174 -2.19 -7.53 -4.72
N ILE A 175 -2.84 -7.82 -3.59
CA ILE A 175 -2.18 -8.02 -2.29
C ILE A 175 -2.16 -9.49 -1.91
N LEU A 176 -3.26 -10.21 -2.12
CA LEU A 176 -3.40 -11.61 -1.73
C LEU A 176 -2.37 -12.48 -2.44
N VAL A 177 -2.15 -12.31 -3.75
CA VAL A 177 -1.24 -13.18 -4.50
C VAL A 177 0.22 -13.09 -4.00
N PRO A 178 0.86 -11.90 -3.89
CA PRO A 178 2.21 -11.82 -3.34
C PRO A 178 2.27 -12.27 -1.88
N LEU A 179 1.23 -12.00 -1.08
CA LEU A 179 1.16 -12.43 0.32
C LEU A 179 1.14 -13.95 0.45
N LEU A 180 0.30 -14.65 -0.31
CA LEU A 180 0.23 -16.12 -0.31
C LEU A 180 1.55 -16.74 -0.76
N ILE A 181 2.25 -16.15 -1.74
CA ILE A 181 3.58 -16.62 -2.16
C ILE A 181 4.58 -16.50 -1.01
N ILE A 182 4.57 -15.39 -0.27
CA ILE A 182 5.47 -15.18 0.88
C ILE A 182 5.18 -16.18 1.99
N ILE A 183 3.90 -16.40 2.32
CA ILE A 183 3.49 -17.39 3.32
C ILE A 183 3.92 -18.79 2.89
N THR A 184 3.66 -19.16 1.63
CA THR A 184 4.09 -20.45 1.07
C THR A 184 5.61 -20.64 1.18
N ILE A 185 6.41 -19.60 0.93
CA ILE A 185 7.86 -19.66 1.11
C ILE A 185 8.21 -19.94 2.57
N GLY A 186 7.55 -19.27 3.52
CA GLY A 186 7.71 -19.52 4.96
C GLY A 186 7.40 -20.97 5.32
N ASP A 187 6.22 -21.47 4.93
CA ASP A 187 5.79 -22.84 5.22
C ASP A 187 6.74 -23.89 4.63
N VAL A 188 7.24 -23.66 3.42
CA VAL A 188 8.23 -24.55 2.78
C VAL A 188 9.56 -24.50 3.53
N VAL A 189 10.02 -23.33 3.96
CA VAL A 189 11.24 -23.20 4.76
C VAL A 189 11.07 -23.93 6.09
N ASP A 190 9.95 -23.77 6.78
CA ASP A 190 9.67 -24.47 8.04
C ASP A 190 9.58 -25.99 7.85
N ALA A 191 8.98 -26.47 6.76
CA ALA A 191 8.93 -27.87 6.41
C ALA A 191 10.33 -28.47 6.13
N LEU A 192 11.23 -27.69 5.51
CA LEU A 192 12.59 -28.14 5.17
C LEU A 192 13.53 -28.18 6.38
N TYR A 193 13.40 -27.23 7.30
CA TYR A 193 14.30 -27.09 8.46
C TYR A 193 13.75 -27.72 9.75
N GLY A 194 12.48 -28.12 9.76
CA GLY A 194 11.79 -28.76 10.89
C GLY A 194 11.47 -27.80 12.04
N VAL A 195 10.38 -28.09 12.76
CA VAL A 195 9.99 -27.37 13.97
C VAL A 195 10.25 -28.30 15.16
N GLY A 196 11.44 -28.25 15.75
CA GLY A 196 11.84 -29.12 16.87
C GLY A 196 12.71 -28.41 17.91
N PRO A 197 13.05 -29.07 19.04
CA PRO A 197 13.81 -28.47 20.15
C PRO A 197 15.22 -27.96 19.77
N ASP A 198 15.84 -28.56 18.74
CA ASP A 198 17.13 -28.12 18.16
C ASP A 198 16.99 -26.97 17.14
N SER A 199 15.78 -26.42 16.95
CA SER A 199 15.48 -25.39 15.93
C SER A 199 16.19 -24.04 16.14
N SER A 200 16.79 -23.81 17.31
CA SER A 200 17.60 -22.62 17.57
C SER A 200 18.85 -22.58 16.69
N ARG A 201 19.42 -23.74 16.30
CA ARG A 201 20.61 -23.82 15.44
C ARG A 201 20.36 -23.33 14.01
N HIS A 202 19.14 -23.50 13.52
CA HIS A 202 18.76 -23.15 12.14
C HIS A 202 17.91 -21.87 12.06
N GLN A 203 17.65 -21.19 13.19
CA GLN A 203 16.79 -20.02 13.23
C GLN A 203 17.25 -18.90 12.27
N TRP A 204 18.53 -18.54 12.32
CA TRP A 204 19.07 -17.51 11.43
C TRP A 204 18.98 -17.91 9.94
N GLN A 205 19.08 -19.20 9.62
CA GLN A 205 18.94 -19.70 8.24
C GLN A 205 17.49 -19.55 7.76
N ARG A 206 16.51 -19.91 8.61
CA ARG A 206 15.10 -19.69 8.33
C ARG A 206 14.79 -18.21 8.12
N ASP A 207 15.24 -17.35 9.02
CA ASP A 207 15.01 -15.91 8.93
C ASP A 207 15.60 -15.32 7.65
N VAL A 208 16.85 -15.69 7.32
CA VAL A 208 17.52 -15.23 6.09
C VAL A 208 16.83 -15.75 4.84
N LEU A 209 16.41 -17.01 4.80
CA LEU A 209 15.73 -17.60 3.65
C LEU A 209 14.33 -17.02 3.45
N THR A 210 13.55 -16.88 4.51
CA THR A 210 12.21 -16.27 4.46
C THR A 210 12.30 -14.80 4.07
N LEU A 211 13.21 -14.04 4.67
CA LEU A 211 13.43 -12.63 4.31
C LEU A 211 13.96 -12.49 2.87
N GLY A 212 14.90 -13.34 2.46
CA GLY A 212 15.43 -13.40 1.11
C GLY A 212 14.34 -13.72 0.09
N GLY A 213 13.49 -14.71 0.37
CA GLY A 213 12.35 -15.07 -0.45
C GLY A 213 11.34 -13.93 -0.56
N ALA A 214 10.99 -13.28 0.55
CA ALA A 214 10.12 -12.11 0.54
C ALA A 214 10.72 -10.95 -0.26
N ALA A 215 12.03 -10.72 -0.16
CA ALA A 215 12.74 -9.71 -0.96
C ALA A 215 12.70 -10.04 -2.47
N VAL A 216 12.82 -11.31 -2.84
CA VAL A 216 12.65 -11.78 -4.24
C VAL A 216 11.22 -11.52 -4.72
N VAL A 217 10.20 -11.89 -3.93
CA VAL A 217 8.79 -11.59 -4.28
C VAL A 217 8.58 -10.09 -4.48
N PHE A 218 9.12 -9.26 -3.59
CA PHE A 218 9.03 -7.80 -3.70
C PHE A 218 9.75 -7.27 -4.96
N LEU A 219 10.92 -7.81 -5.30
CA LEU A 219 11.67 -7.43 -6.49
C LEU A 219 10.88 -7.75 -7.78
N PHE A 220 10.20 -8.91 -7.81
CA PHE A 220 9.40 -9.37 -8.95
C PHE A 220 7.92 -8.96 -8.89
N ALA A 221 7.49 -8.28 -7.83
CA ALA A 221 6.13 -7.76 -7.68
C ALA A 221 5.61 -6.96 -8.90
N PRO A 222 6.42 -6.18 -9.64
CA PRO A 222 5.95 -5.51 -10.86
C PRO A 222 5.52 -6.46 -11.98
N LEU A 223 6.17 -7.62 -12.12
CA LEU A 223 5.76 -8.64 -13.10
C LEU A 223 4.42 -9.24 -12.67
N LEU A 224 4.29 -9.55 -11.38
CA LEU A 224 3.06 -10.10 -10.82
C LEU A 224 1.90 -9.12 -10.96
N ALA A 225 2.12 -7.85 -10.64
CA ALA A 225 1.14 -6.79 -10.78
C ALA A 225 0.66 -6.61 -12.22
N ARG A 226 1.55 -6.75 -13.22
CA ARG A 226 1.17 -6.72 -14.63
C ARG A 226 0.14 -7.80 -14.96
N VAL A 227 0.37 -9.03 -14.49
CA VAL A 227 -0.55 -10.16 -14.71
C VAL A 227 -1.84 -9.97 -13.93
N VAL A 228 -1.72 -9.69 -12.63
CA VAL A 228 -2.86 -9.58 -11.70
C VAL A 228 -3.79 -8.43 -12.10
N LEU A 229 -3.27 -7.24 -12.38
CA LEU A 229 -4.10 -6.10 -12.79
C LEU A 229 -4.57 -6.20 -14.25
N GLY A 230 -4.02 -7.14 -15.02
CA GLY A 230 -4.30 -7.34 -16.45
C GLY A 230 -3.86 -6.16 -17.30
N LEU A 231 -2.68 -5.61 -16.99
CA LEU A 231 -2.10 -4.49 -17.71
C LEU A 231 -1.68 -4.92 -19.10
N ARG A 232 -1.99 -4.10 -20.09
CA ARG A 232 -1.66 -4.35 -21.50
C ARG A 232 -0.63 -3.33 -21.98
N PRO A 233 0.22 -3.66 -22.97
CA PRO A 233 1.05 -2.65 -23.62
C PRO A 233 0.20 -1.47 -24.10
N MET A 234 0.76 -0.27 -24.05
CA MET A 234 0.09 0.93 -24.57
C MET A 234 -0.30 0.70 -26.05
N PRO A 235 -1.59 0.79 -26.41
CA PRO A 235 -2.06 0.39 -27.73
C PRO A 235 -1.66 1.37 -28.84
N ASP A 236 -1.60 2.67 -28.54
CA ASP A 236 -1.18 3.71 -29.47
C ASP A 236 0.36 3.77 -29.53
N PRO A 237 0.97 3.45 -30.69
CA PRO A 237 2.43 3.44 -30.83
C PRO A 237 3.05 4.83 -30.66
N ASP A 238 2.40 5.90 -31.11
CA ASP A 238 2.93 7.26 -31.08
C ASP A 238 2.96 7.79 -29.64
N VAL A 239 1.85 7.59 -28.92
CA VAL A 239 1.78 7.90 -27.48
C VAL A 239 2.81 7.08 -26.72
N ARG A 240 2.93 5.79 -27.01
CA ARG A 240 3.92 4.91 -26.37
C ARG A 240 5.35 5.40 -26.62
N GLN A 241 5.69 5.76 -27.86
CA GLN A 241 7.02 6.24 -28.22
C GLN A 241 7.33 7.58 -27.56
N ALA A 242 6.38 8.51 -27.52
CA ALA A 242 6.52 9.80 -26.84
C ALA A 242 6.80 9.62 -25.34
N LEU A 243 6.07 8.72 -24.67
CA LEU A 243 6.29 8.42 -23.25
C LEU A 243 7.64 7.74 -23.00
N LEU A 244 8.02 6.78 -23.85
CA LEU A 244 9.34 6.15 -23.78
C LEU A 244 10.47 7.15 -24.05
N GLN A 245 10.24 8.18 -24.86
CA GLN A 245 11.23 9.24 -25.09
C GLN A 245 11.54 9.99 -23.80
N VAL A 246 10.52 10.35 -23.00
CA VAL A 246 10.72 10.98 -21.68
C VAL A 246 11.64 10.13 -20.79
N CYS A 247 11.46 8.80 -20.79
CA CYS A 247 12.34 7.88 -20.05
C CYS A 247 13.78 7.92 -20.58
N ARG A 248 13.97 7.92 -21.91
CA ARG A 248 15.29 7.97 -22.57
C ARG A 248 16.02 9.26 -22.27
N ASP A 249 15.33 10.40 -22.37
CA ASP A 249 15.89 11.74 -22.11
C ASP A 249 16.51 11.83 -20.71
N HIS A 250 15.89 11.18 -19.73
CA HIS A 250 16.34 11.17 -18.34
C HIS A 250 17.15 9.94 -17.94
N ARG A 251 17.50 9.06 -18.90
CA ARG A 251 18.24 7.80 -18.69
C ARG A 251 17.59 6.90 -17.64
N VAL A 252 16.26 6.86 -17.62
CA VAL A 252 15.49 5.98 -16.74
C VAL A 252 15.13 4.72 -17.51
N GLY A 253 15.78 3.61 -17.18
CA GLY A 253 15.42 2.30 -17.73
C GLY A 253 13.99 1.92 -17.32
N VAL A 254 13.16 1.61 -18.31
CA VAL A 254 11.83 1.03 -18.14
C VAL A 254 11.68 -0.13 -19.10
N ARG A 255 11.00 -1.19 -18.68
CA ARG A 255 10.69 -2.33 -19.53
C ARG A 255 9.63 -1.98 -20.56
N ASP A 256 8.56 -1.32 -20.12
CA ASP A 256 7.48 -0.92 -21.01
C ASP A 256 6.57 0.15 -20.38
N VAL A 257 5.76 0.79 -21.22
CA VAL A 257 4.64 1.64 -20.82
C VAL A 257 3.35 0.85 -21.05
N LEU A 258 2.59 0.67 -19.98
CA LEU A 258 1.40 -0.16 -19.93
C LEU A 258 0.13 0.69 -19.75
N LEU A 259 -0.93 0.28 -20.43
CA LEU A 259 -2.29 0.75 -20.24
C LEU A 259 -2.98 -0.13 -19.18
N TRP A 260 -3.57 0.53 -18.19
CA TRP A 260 -4.54 -0.08 -17.29
C TRP A 260 -5.96 0.27 -17.75
N ASP A 261 -6.67 -0.72 -18.28
CA ASP A 261 -8.08 -0.58 -18.62
C ASP A 261 -8.93 -0.60 -17.35
N THR A 262 -9.38 0.59 -16.93
CA THR A 262 -10.24 0.76 -15.76
C THR A 262 -11.68 1.07 -16.16
N HIS A 263 -12.00 1.03 -17.46
CA HIS A 263 -13.28 1.44 -18.01
C HIS A 263 -13.74 2.81 -17.50
N GLY A 264 -12.84 3.79 -17.52
CA GLY A 264 -13.13 5.17 -17.09
C GLY A 264 -13.27 5.37 -15.57
N SER A 265 -13.15 4.32 -14.76
CA SER A 265 -13.49 4.36 -13.34
C SER A 265 -12.39 4.90 -12.42
N MET A 266 -11.13 4.90 -12.88
CA MET A 266 -9.99 5.34 -12.09
C MET A 266 -8.99 6.12 -12.94
N ILE A 267 -8.48 7.23 -12.40
CA ILE A 267 -7.51 8.08 -13.08
C ILE A 267 -6.20 7.98 -12.33
N ASN A 268 -5.24 7.28 -12.90
CA ASN A 268 -3.98 7.08 -12.22
C ASN A 268 -2.82 6.99 -13.20
N GLY A 269 -1.67 7.46 -12.73
CA GLY A 269 -0.37 7.25 -13.35
C GLY A 269 0.57 6.77 -12.25
N ALA A 270 1.36 5.74 -12.52
CA ALA A 270 2.29 5.21 -11.55
C ALA A 270 3.51 4.56 -12.21
N VAL A 271 4.68 4.75 -11.61
CA VAL A 271 5.85 3.89 -11.85
C VAL A 271 5.91 2.75 -10.84
N MET A 272 6.03 1.53 -11.33
CA MET A 272 6.19 0.34 -10.51
C MET A 272 7.53 -0.34 -10.80
N GLY A 273 8.27 -0.70 -9.76
CA GLY A 273 9.52 -1.46 -9.85
C GLY A 273 10.78 -0.67 -9.56
N LEU A 274 11.72 -1.34 -8.88
CA LEU A 274 12.97 -0.74 -8.42
C LEU A 274 14.07 -0.74 -9.48
N ILE A 275 14.17 -1.80 -10.28
CA ILE A 275 15.22 -1.98 -11.28
C ILE A 275 14.67 -1.82 -12.70
N GLY A 276 15.45 -1.23 -13.60
CA GLY A 276 15.01 -0.88 -14.96
C GLY A 276 14.34 -2.01 -15.74
N PRO A 277 14.93 -3.23 -15.80
CA PRO A 277 14.35 -4.37 -16.51
C PRO A 277 13.03 -4.90 -15.93
N LEU A 278 12.69 -4.55 -14.69
CA LEU A 278 11.42 -4.93 -14.04
C LEU A 278 10.52 -3.71 -13.81
N ARG A 279 10.90 -2.52 -14.31
CA ARG A 279 10.16 -1.29 -14.09
C ARG A 279 9.13 -1.07 -15.18
N TYR A 280 7.89 -0.82 -14.80
CA TYR A 280 6.82 -0.44 -15.71
C TYR A 280 6.29 0.94 -15.36
N VAL A 281 5.86 1.68 -16.39
CA VAL A 281 5.01 2.85 -16.21
C VAL A 281 3.59 2.45 -16.57
N ILE A 282 2.63 2.78 -15.70
CA ILE A 282 1.24 2.39 -15.83
C ILE A 282 0.43 3.67 -15.92
N LEU A 283 -0.37 3.80 -16.97
CA LEU A 283 -1.35 4.89 -17.13
C LEU A 283 -2.73 4.28 -17.30
N THR A 284 -3.77 4.89 -16.70
CA THR A 284 -5.14 4.44 -16.90
C THR A 284 -5.76 5.01 -18.17
N ASP A 285 -6.70 4.27 -18.75
CA ASP A 285 -7.52 4.70 -19.88
C ASP A 285 -8.22 6.04 -19.63
N ALA A 286 -8.77 6.22 -18.43
CA ALA A 286 -9.46 7.44 -18.02
C ALA A 286 -8.51 8.66 -17.99
N LEU A 287 -7.25 8.46 -17.60
CA LEU A 287 -6.24 9.53 -17.57
C LEU A 287 -5.94 10.01 -18.99
N LEU A 288 -5.74 9.08 -19.93
CA LEU A 288 -5.42 9.40 -21.33
C LEU A 288 -6.59 10.09 -22.04
N GLN A 289 -7.84 9.73 -21.72
CA GLN A 289 -9.02 10.34 -22.31
C GLN A 289 -9.28 11.76 -21.79
N ALA A 290 -8.92 12.03 -20.54
CA ALA A 290 -9.26 13.30 -19.89
C ALA A 290 -8.17 14.37 -19.98
N MET A 291 -6.93 13.98 -20.29
CA MET A 291 -5.79 14.89 -20.34
C MET A 291 -5.35 15.22 -21.77
N ARG A 292 -4.89 16.45 -21.97
CA ARG A 292 -4.24 16.84 -23.23
C ARG A 292 -2.86 16.17 -23.34
N PRO A 293 -2.31 15.97 -24.56
CA PRO A 293 -1.00 15.33 -24.73
C PRO A 293 0.12 15.94 -23.87
N ALA A 294 0.17 17.27 -23.75
CA ALA A 294 1.15 17.96 -22.90
C ALA A 294 0.98 17.67 -21.40
N GLU A 295 -0.27 17.47 -20.93
CA GLU A 295 -0.56 17.10 -19.53
C GLU A 295 -0.17 15.63 -19.27
N VAL A 296 -0.40 14.74 -20.24
CA VAL A 296 0.05 13.34 -20.15
C VAL A 296 1.58 13.27 -20.06
N ILE A 297 2.31 14.06 -20.87
CA ILE A 297 3.77 14.19 -20.77
C ILE A 297 4.18 14.80 -19.42
N ALA A 298 3.43 15.75 -18.87
CA ALA A 298 3.70 16.31 -17.55
C ALA A 298 3.59 15.26 -16.44
N VAL A 299 2.53 14.44 -16.45
CA VAL A 299 2.35 13.31 -15.52
C VAL A 299 3.46 12.28 -15.71
N MET A 300 3.80 11.95 -16.96
CA MET A 300 4.91 11.05 -17.26
C MET A 300 6.24 11.56 -16.69
N ALA A 301 6.54 12.84 -16.89
CA ALA A 301 7.76 13.45 -16.38
C ALA A 301 7.78 13.46 -14.84
N HIS A 302 6.65 13.68 -14.18
CA HIS A 302 6.51 13.56 -12.73
C HIS A 302 6.85 12.15 -12.25
N GLU A 303 6.25 11.13 -12.86
CA GLU A 303 6.48 9.71 -12.59
C GLU A 303 7.94 9.30 -12.83
N VAL A 304 8.53 9.72 -13.96
CA VAL A 304 9.95 9.54 -14.28
C VAL A 304 10.84 10.25 -13.26
N GLY A 305 10.42 11.41 -12.75
CA GLY A 305 11.08 12.15 -11.67
C GLY A 305 11.21 11.31 -10.40
N HIS A 306 10.16 10.59 -10.00
CA HIS A 306 10.22 9.66 -8.87
C HIS A 306 11.28 8.57 -9.06
N ALA A 307 11.31 7.95 -10.25
CA ALA A 307 12.28 6.91 -10.57
C ALA A 307 13.71 7.46 -10.64
N ARG A 308 13.91 8.59 -11.34
CA ARG A 308 15.22 9.21 -11.56
C ARG A 308 15.88 9.69 -10.27
N ARG A 309 15.07 10.18 -9.32
CA ARG A 309 15.52 10.67 -8.01
C ARG A 309 15.50 9.59 -6.93
N HIS A 310 15.17 8.34 -7.28
CA HIS A 310 15.10 7.19 -6.38
C HIS A 310 14.22 7.46 -5.15
N HIS A 311 13.04 8.08 -5.34
CA HIS A 311 12.16 8.45 -4.23
C HIS A 311 11.71 7.24 -3.42
N LEU A 312 11.38 6.10 -4.05
CA LEU A 312 10.92 4.91 -3.33
C LEU A 312 11.99 4.30 -2.39
N PRO A 313 13.23 3.96 -2.85
CA PRO A 313 14.29 3.50 -1.95
C PRO A 313 14.59 4.49 -0.82
N TRP A 314 14.64 5.80 -1.13
CA TRP A 314 14.90 6.81 -0.11
C TRP A 314 13.75 6.97 0.87
N LEU A 315 12.50 6.75 0.45
CA LEU A 315 11.34 6.80 1.33
C LEU A 315 11.38 5.62 2.32
N ILE A 316 11.77 4.43 1.86
CA ILE A 316 12.01 3.25 2.70
C ILE A 316 13.16 3.52 3.68
N ALA A 317 14.30 4.02 3.20
CA ALA A 317 15.44 4.38 4.04
C ALA A 317 15.08 5.43 5.10
N CYS A 318 14.31 6.45 4.74
CA CYS A 318 13.83 7.46 5.67
C CYS A 318 12.86 6.87 6.70
N LEU A 319 12.00 5.93 6.32
CA LEU A 319 11.11 5.23 7.25
C LEU A 319 11.92 4.44 8.28
N PHE A 320 12.90 3.65 7.84
CA PHE A 320 13.81 2.96 8.75
C PHE A 320 14.58 3.92 9.65
N ALA A 321 15.08 5.03 9.10
CA ALA A 321 15.75 6.06 9.90
C ALA A 321 14.82 6.65 10.97
N LEU A 322 13.55 6.91 10.66
CA LEU A 322 12.58 7.42 11.65
C LEU A 322 12.26 6.40 12.74
N ILE A 323 12.21 5.11 12.41
CA ILE A 323 11.95 4.02 13.37
C ILE A 323 13.17 3.75 14.26
N LEU A 324 14.38 3.80 13.68
CA LEU A 324 15.64 3.50 14.38
C LEU A 324 16.24 4.72 15.10
N ALA A 325 15.91 5.95 14.70
CA ALA A 325 16.44 7.14 15.37
C ALA A 325 16.20 7.15 16.89
N PRO A 326 15.01 6.79 17.40
CA PRO A 326 14.78 6.75 18.85
C PRO A 326 15.65 5.72 19.57
N SER A 327 15.99 4.58 18.95
CA SER A 327 16.82 3.55 19.62
C SER A 327 18.24 4.05 19.91
N LEU A 328 18.75 5.03 19.14
CA LEU A 328 20.05 5.66 19.40
C LEU A 328 20.09 6.49 20.69
N VAL A 329 18.93 6.87 21.22
CA VAL A 329 18.80 7.73 22.42
C VAL A 329 18.09 6.98 23.55
N LEU A 330 17.36 5.90 23.24
CA LEU A 330 16.57 5.14 24.20
C LEU A 330 17.41 4.56 25.33
N ASP A 331 18.58 4.00 25.02
CA ASP A 331 19.48 3.44 26.05
C ASP A 331 19.94 4.48 27.07
N PHE A 332 20.15 5.72 26.63
CA PHE A 332 20.47 6.83 27.53
C PHE A 332 19.27 7.21 28.39
N ALA A 333 18.07 7.27 27.79
CA ALA A 333 16.83 7.62 28.49
C ALA A 333 16.43 6.55 29.53
N LEU A 334 16.59 5.26 29.21
CA LEU A 334 16.27 4.14 30.11
C LEU A 334 17.19 4.10 31.34
N ARG A 335 18.48 4.47 31.18
CA ARG A 335 19.42 4.56 32.31
C ARG A 335 19.13 5.72 33.25
N ALA A 336 18.37 6.72 32.80
CA ALA A 336 18.02 7.91 33.58
C ALA A 336 16.70 7.77 34.36
N VAL A 337 15.96 6.67 34.17
CA VAL A 337 14.63 6.47 34.78
C VAL A 337 14.66 5.25 35.70
N ASP A 338 14.03 5.39 36.87
CA ASP A 338 13.92 4.31 37.85
C ASP A 338 13.14 3.10 37.31
N ALA A 339 13.61 1.89 37.64
CA ALA A 339 13.15 0.62 37.07
C ALA A 339 11.66 0.34 37.32
N SER A 340 11.09 0.93 38.39
CA SER A 340 9.69 0.83 38.79
C SER A 340 8.70 1.39 37.74
N ASN A 341 9.14 2.29 36.86
CA ASN A 341 8.33 2.92 35.81
C ASN A 341 8.65 2.47 34.37
N GLY A 342 9.53 1.46 34.21
CA GLY A 342 10.08 1.07 32.90
C GLY A 342 9.02 0.61 31.88
N GLY A 343 7.94 -0.02 32.33
CA GLY A 343 6.87 -0.50 31.45
C GLY A 343 6.09 0.62 30.76
N TRP A 344 5.67 1.65 31.49
CA TRP A 344 4.96 2.80 30.90
C TRP A 344 5.87 3.63 30.00
N LEU A 345 7.15 3.76 30.37
CA LEU A 345 8.14 4.44 29.54
C LEU A 345 8.33 3.72 28.20
N LEU A 346 8.43 2.40 28.19
CA LEU A 346 8.56 1.62 26.96
C LEU A 346 7.35 1.81 26.04
N HIS A 347 6.12 1.71 26.56
CA HIS A 347 4.92 1.96 25.78
C HIS A 347 4.87 3.40 25.23
N GLY A 348 5.25 4.38 26.06
CA GLY A 348 5.35 5.79 25.65
C GLY A 348 6.37 6.01 24.54
N VAL A 349 7.53 5.36 24.62
CA VAL A 349 8.57 5.38 23.57
C VAL A 349 8.05 4.74 22.30
N MET A 350 7.44 3.56 22.36
CA MET A 350 6.88 2.89 21.19
C MET A 350 5.79 3.72 20.51
N ALA A 351 4.89 4.31 21.29
CA ALA A 351 3.88 5.24 20.78
C ALA A 351 4.54 6.49 20.15
N GLY A 352 5.59 7.02 20.78
CA GLY A 352 6.38 8.13 20.27
C GLY A 352 7.07 7.81 18.95
N VAL A 353 7.66 6.62 18.81
CA VAL A 353 8.28 6.11 17.57
C VAL A 353 7.25 6.02 16.46
N VAL A 354 6.09 5.42 16.74
CA VAL A 354 4.99 5.30 15.76
C VAL A 354 4.50 6.68 15.32
N LEU A 355 4.31 7.61 16.25
CA LEU A 355 3.89 8.97 15.94
C LEU A 355 4.94 9.72 15.12
N LEU A 356 6.22 9.62 15.51
CA LEU A 356 7.35 10.21 14.79
C LEU A 356 7.43 9.67 13.37
N ALA A 357 7.38 8.35 13.21
CA ALA A 357 7.37 7.69 11.91
C ALA A 357 6.18 8.16 11.07
N PHE A 358 4.97 8.23 11.65
CA PHE A 358 3.77 8.65 10.95
C PHE A 358 3.86 10.12 10.46
N VAL A 359 4.21 11.05 11.34
CA VAL A 359 4.30 12.48 11.00
C VAL A 359 5.48 12.76 10.08
N GLY A 360 6.64 12.20 10.39
CA GLY A 360 7.88 12.34 9.63
C GLY A 360 7.73 11.78 8.22
N PHE A 361 7.19 10.58 8.07
CA PHE A 361 6.96 9.96 6.76
C PHE A 361 6.06 10.82 5.88
N GLY A 362 4.92 11.28 6.42
CA GLY A 362 4.00 12.15 5.68
C GLY A 362 4.68 13.45 5.24
N TRP A 363 5.51 14.05 6.09
CA TRP A 363 6.27 15.26 5.73
C TRP A 363 7.33 15.00 4.65
N ILE A 364 8.11 13.92 4.76
CA ILE A 364 9.14 13.55 3.77
C ILE A 364 8.50 13.26 2.42
N SER A 365 7.43 12.45 2.40
CA SER A 365 6.68 12.11 1.19
C SER A 365 6.24 13.36 0.43
N ARG A 366 5.67 14.36 1.11
CA ARG A 366 5.27 15.64 0.49
C ARG A 366 6.43 16.41 -0.14
N ARG A 367 7.65 16.27 0.34
CA ARG A 367 8.85 16.90 -0.26
C ARG A 367 9.30 16.16 -1.51
N PHE A 368 9.18 14.84 -1.53
CA PHE A 368 9.47 14.03 -2.72
C PHE A 368 8.46 14.31 -3.84
N GLU A 369 7.17 14.44 -3.50
CA GLU A 369 6.13 14.90 -4.44
C GLU A 369 6.47 16.27 -5.04
N GLY A 370 6.87 17.24 -4.20
CA GLY A 370 7.28 18.56 -4.66
C GLY A 370 8.54 18.54 -5.55
N GLN A 371 9.46 17.61 -5.30
CA GLN A 371 10.63 17.41 -6.15
C GLN A 371 10.26 16.79 -7.51
N ALA A 372 9.31 15.86 -7.53
CA ALA A 372 8.80 15.28 -8.77
C ALA A 372 7.98 16.29 -9.59
N ASP A 373 7.19 17.15 -8.94
CA ASP A 373 6.51 18.29 -9.57
C ASP A 373 7.50 19.26 -10.22
N ALA A 374 8.56 19.62 -9.51
CA ALA A 374 9.63 20.45 -10.05
C ALA A 374 10.29 19.78 -11.27
N PHE A 375 10.56 18.48 -11.18
CA PHE A 375 11.14 17.70 -12.27
C PHE A 375 10.28 17.71 -13.54
N ALA A 376 8.96 17.57 -13.40
CA ALA A 376 8.04 17.68 -14.53
C ALA A 376 8.11 19.07 -15.20
N ALA A 377 8.08 20.14 -14.40
CA ALA A 377 8.20 21.50 -14.91
C ALA A 377 9.56 21.78 -15.58
N GLN A 378 10.65 21.19 -15.07
CA GLN A 378 11.98 21.24 -15.69
C GLN A 378 11.98 20.56 -17.05
N HIS A 379 11.46 19.34 -17.15
CA HIS A 379 11.42 18.62 -18.42
C HIS A 379 10.61 19.36 -19.49
N LEU A 380 9.42 19.84 -19.14
CA LEU A 380 8.57 20.60 -20.06
C LEU A 380 9.22 21.91 -20.52
N SER A 381 9.94 22.60 -19.62
CA SER A 381 10.68 23.81 -20.00
C SER A 381 11.85 23.48 -20.94
N GLY A 382 12.58 22.39 -20.68
CA GLY A 382 13.68 21.94 -21.55
C GLY A 382 13.22 21.49 -22.93
N LEU A 383 12.02 20.90 -23.07
CA LEU A 383 11.45 20.59 -24.38
C LEU A 383 11.19 21.84 -25.23
N ARG A 384 10.87 22.98 -24.60
CA ARG A 384 10.64 24.26 -25.28
C ARG A 384 11.95 24.91 -25.70
N GLU A 385 12.94 24.88 -24.81
CA GLU A 385 14.32 25.31 -25.11
C GLU A 385 14.87 24.54 -26.33
N ALA A 386 14.68 23.22 -26.36
CA ALA A 386 15.09 22.38 -27.48
C ALA A 386 14.36 22.68 -28.81
N ARG A 387 13.18 23.31 -28.76
CA ARG A 387 12.41 23.75 -29.94
C ARG A 387 12.70 25.20 -30.36
N GLY A 388 13.59 25.90 -29.65
CA GLY A 388 13.85 27.32 -29.89
C GLY A 388 12.69 28.23 -29.50
N GLU A 389 11.78 27.78 -28.64
CA GLU A 389 10.59 28.55 -28.22
C GLU A 389 10.87 29.47 -27.01
N HIS A 390 12.13 29.59 -26.57
CA HIS A 390 12.56 30.43 -25.46
C HIS A 390 14.01 30.88 -25.62
N ASP A 391 14.27 32.19 -25.53
CA ASP A 391 15.53 32.79 -26.00
C ASP A 391 16.48 33.27 -24.88
N GLU A 392 16.10 33.24 -23.60
CA GLU A 392 16.96 33.76 -22.53
C GLU A 392 16.91 32.94 -21.24
N GLY A 393 18.04 32.31 -20.92
CA GLY A 393 18.32 31.65 -19.64
C GLY A 393 17.61 30.31 -19.46
N ALA A 394 18.37 29.27 -19.09
CA ALA A 394 17.81 27.97 -18.69
C ALA A 394 17.04 28.11 -17.36
N VAL A 395 15.80 28.58 -17.43
CA VAL A 395 14.85 28.76 -16.32
C VAL A 395 13.59 27.91 -16.52
N ILE A 396 12.87 27.68 -15.43
CA ILE A 396 11.57 27.01 -15.48
C ILE A 396 10.51 28.01 -16.00
N THR A 397 9.88 27.68 -17.12
CA THR A 397 8.89 28.52 -17.80
C THR A 397 7.53 28.53 -17.08
N SER A 398 6.82 29.66 -17.17
CA SER A 398 5.48 29.82 -16.58
C SER A 398 4.44 28.90 -17.24
N GLU A 399 4.62 28.62 -18.53
CA GLU A 399 3.79 27.72 -19.33
C GLU A 399 3.95 26.27 -18.85
N ALA A 400 5.18 25.78 -18.64
CA ALA A 400 5.44 24.44 -18.11
C ALA A 400 4.79 24.25 -16.73
N VAL A 401 4.92 25.25 -15.86
CA VAL A 401 4.26 25.30 -14.56
C VAL A 401 2.73 25.25 -14.70
N THR A 402 2.18 25.97 -15.68
CA THR A 402 0.74 26.00 -15.95
C THR A 402 0.23 24.64 -16.45
N VAL A 403 0.94 23.98 -17.36
CA VAL A 403 0.60 22.64 -17.86
C VAL A 403 0.59 21.62 -16.72
N MET A 404 1.63 21.60 -15.88
CA MET A 404 1.68 20.69 -14.72
C MET A 404 0.58 21.02 -13.70
N ALA A 405 0.30 22.30 -13.45
CA ALA A 405 -0.80 22.71 -12.57
C ALA A 405 -2.18 22.32 -13.12
N GLN A 406 -2.36 22.35 -14.44
CA GLN A 406 -3.57 21.90 -15.13
C GLN A 406 -3.72 20.38 -15.02
N ALA A 407 -2.65 19.60 -15.26
CA ALA A 407 -2.68 18.16 -15.05
C ALA A 407 -3.13 17.79 -13.62
N LEU A 408 -2.58 18.45 -12.59
CA LEU A 408 -3.02 18.26 -11.20
C LEU A 408 -4.49 18.66 -10.96
N ARG A 409 -4.98 19.69 -11.64
CA ARG A 409 -6.39 20.10 -11.57
C ARG A 409 -7.29 19.04 -12.19
N THR A 410 -6.93 18.51 -13.35
CA THR A 410 -7.66 17.44 -14.06
C THR A 410 -7.77 16.21 -13.16
N VAL A 411 -6.67 15.77 -12.54
CA VAL A 411 -6.69 14.66 -11.55
C VAL A 411 -7.63 14.97 -10.38
N SER A 412 -7.60 16.19 -9.84
CA SER A 412 -8.45 16.57 -8.69
C SER A 412 -9.93 16.57 -9.03
N LEU A 413 -10.30 17.14 -10.20
CA LEU A 413 -11.69 17.24 -10.65
C LEU A 413 -12.30 15.87 -10.84
N LEU A 414 -11.56 14.97 -11.51
CA LEU A 414 -12.09 13.68 -11.89
C LEU A 414 -12.14 12.67 -10.73
N HIS A 415 -11.27 12.82 -9.73
CA HIS A 415 -11.41 12.06 -8.48
C HIS A 415 -12.47 12.63 -7.53
N GLY A 416 -13.12 13.76 -7.84
CA GLY A 416 -14.01 14.46 -6.92
C GLY A 416 -13.30 14.91 -5.63
N ILE A 417 -11.97 15.04 -5.65
CA ILE A 417 -11.19 15.43 -4.48
C ILE A 417 -11.26 16.94 -4.35
N ASN A 418 -11.69 17.41 -3.17
CA ASN A 418 -11.59 18.83 -2.83
C ASN A 418 -10.11 19.27 -2.94
N PRO A 419 -9.77 20.24 -3.82
CA PRO A 419 -8.38 20.63 -4.07
C PRO A 419 -7.63 21.15 -2.83
N ARG A 420 -8.35 21.56 -1.79
CA ARG A 420 -7.79 22.04 -0.52
C ARG A 420 -7.54 20.91 0.49
N ARG A 421 -8.18 19.75 0.32
CA ARG A 421 -8.01 18.60 1.21
C ARG A 421 -6.63 17.97 0.96
N SER A 422 -5.82 17.86 2.00
CA SER A 422 -4.59 17.08 1.95
C SER A 422 -4.87 15.62 2.23
N SER A 423 -4.06 14.73 1.66
CA SER A 423 -3.92 13.38 2.17
C SER A 423 -2.69 13.32 3.08
N TRP A 424 -2.59 12.26 3.89
CA TRP A 424 -1.43 12.09 4.75
C TRP A 424 -0.11 12.01 3.95
N ARG A 425 -0.11 11.28 2.83
CA ARG A 425 1.05 11.04 1.96
C ARG A 425 1.28 12.12 0.90
N HIS A 426 0.21 12.72 0.37
CA HIS A 426 0.26 13.76 -0.66
C HIS A 426 -0.27 15.09 -0.14
N GLY A 427 0.47 16.17 -0.37
CA GLY A 427 0.01 17.52 -0.07
C GLY A 427 -1.26 17.84 -0.86
N SER A 428 -2.05 18.81 -0.40
CA SER A 428 -3.25 19.21 -1.15
C SER A 428 -2.86 19.70 -2.55
N ILE A 429 -3.73 19.45 -3.53
CA ILE A 429 -3.49 19.87 -4.92
C ILE A 429 -3.26 21.38 -5.00
N ALA A 430 -4.03 22.16 -4.22
CA ALA A 430 -3.83 23.60 -4.12
C ALA A 430 -2.45 23.99 -3.56
N TRP A 431 -1.91 23.23 -2.60
CA TRP A 431 -0.54 23.46 -2.10
C TRP A 431 0.52 23.11 -3.15
N ARG A 432 0.36 22.00 -3.87
CA ARG A 432 1.26 21.60 -4.98
C ARG A 432 1.27 22.65 -6.10
N GLN A 433 0.09 23.11 -6.53
CA GLN A 433 -0.05 24.17 -7.53
C GLN A 433 0.59 25.49 -7.07
N ARG A 434 0.43 25.88 -5.80
CA ARG A 434 1.09 27.09 -5.26
C ARG A 434 2.61 26.95 -5.27
N ASN A 435 3.14 25.79 -4.90
CA ASN A 435 4.58 25.55 -4.93
C ASN A 435 5.14 25.55 -6.35
N LEU A 436 4.45 24.93 -7.30
CA LEU A 436 4.80 24.95 -8.71
C LEU A 436 4.89 26.39 -9.25
N ARG A 437 3.92 27.24 -8.92
CA ARG A 437 3.93 28.67 -9.31
C ARG A 437 5.15 29.44 -8.80
N ARG A 438 5.70 29.06 -7.64
CA ARG A 438 6.93 29.66 -7.09
C ARG A 438 8.20 29.23 -7.83
N LEU A 439 8.12 28.21 -8.69
CA LEU A 439 9.26 27.73 -9.46
C LEU A 439 9.43 28.48 -10.79
N ALA A 440 8.41 29.20 -11.27
CA ALA A 440 8.51 29.99 -12.49
C ALA A 440 9.66 31.01 -12.35
N GLY A 441 10.56 31.05 -13.35
CA GLY A 441 11.75 31.89 -13.35
C GLY A 441 12.92 31.36 -12.49
N SER A 442 12.77 30.24 -11.80
CA SER A 442 13.88 29.62 -11.07
C SER A 442 14.83 28.84 -12.01
N PRO A 443 16.10 28.61 -11.63
CA PRO A 443 17.06 27.91 -12.48
C PRO A 443 16.59 26.51 -12.88
N LEU A 444 16.65 26.21 -14.17
CA LEU A 444 16.18 24.96 -14.77
C LEU A 444 16.91 23.74 -14.23
N ARG A 445 18.18 23.86 -13.83
CA ARG A 445 19.01 22.71 -13.40
C ARG A 445 19.03 22.48 -11.89
N SER A 446 18.59 23.45 -11.07
CA SER A 446 18.80 23.41 -9.61
C SER A 446 17.64 24.02 -8.82
N PRO A 447 16.42 23.47 -8.94
CA PRO A 447 15.25 23.99 -8.25
C PRO A 447 15.45 23.93 -6.73
N PRO A 448 14.93 24.92 -5.96
CA PRO A 448 15.19 25.03 -4.53
C PRO A 448 14.87 23.77 -3.70
N ILE A 449 13.87 22.99 -4.13
CA ILE A 449 13.44 21.75 -3.45
C ILE A 449 14.53 20.68 -3.42
N ASP A 450 15.48 20.69 -4.37
CA ASP A 450 16.56 19.71 -4.43
C ASP A 450 17.50 19.80 -3.24
N ARG A 451 17.76 21.01 -2.75
CA ARG A 451 18.57 21.23 -1.55
C ARG A 451 17.92 20.64 -0.30
N VAL A 452 16.61 20.78 -0.19
CA VAL A 452 15.82 20.25 0.94
C VAL A 452 15.84 18.73 0.92
N VAL A 453 15.53 18.11 -0.21
CA VAL A 453 15.53 16.64 -0.34
C VAL A 453 16.92 16.06 -0.11
N ARG A 454 17.98 16.71 -0.59
CA ARG A 454 19.36 16.26 -0.33
C ARG A 454 19.69 16.23 1.17
N ARG A 455 19.26 17.25 1.94
CA ARG A 455 19.44 17.28 3.40
C ARG A 455 18.68 16.16 4.10
N ILE A 456 17.45 15.87 3.66
CA ILE A 456 16.64 14.75 4.20
C ILE A 456 17.37 13.42 3.98
N LYS A 457 17.84 13.18 2.75
CA LYS A 457 18.58 11.97 2.39
C LYS A 457 19.85 11.82 3.20
N LEU A 458 20.63 12.89 3.35
CA LEU A 458 21.84 12.88 4.17
C LEU A 458 21.54 12.58 5.64
N ALA A 459 20.52 13.21 6.23
CA ALA A 459 20.12 12.96 7.61
C ALA A 459 19.70 11.48 7.81
N ALA A 460 18.90 10.93 6.91
CA ALA A 460 18.51 9.52 6.96
C ALA A 460 19.73 8.59 6.86
N ALA A 461 20.67 8.87 5.96
CA ALA A 461 21.90 8.08 5.82
C ALA A 461 22.77 8.11 7.09
N ILE A 462 22.91 9.28 7.73
CA ILE A 462 23.65 9.42 8.98
C ILE A 462 23.01 8.59 10.09
N VAL A 463 21.68 8.69 10.26
CA VAL A 463 20.95 7.92 11.27
C VAL A 463 21.12 6.42 11.04
N LEU A 464 20.92 5.93 9.81
CA LEU A 464 21.08 4.52 9.49
C LEU A 464 22.52 4.02 9.74
N ALA A 465 23.52 4.80 9.34
CA ALA A 465 24.92 4.46 9.58
C ALA A 465 25.25 4.41 11.09
N ALA A 466 24.73 5.36 11.88
CA ALA A 466 24.86 5.36 13.32
C ALA A 466 24.19 4.14 13.96
N SER A 467 22.97 3.80 13.54
CA SER A 467 22.25 2.61 14.04
C SER A 467 22.99 1.31 13.73
N ILE A 468 23.56 1.18 12.53
CA ILE A 468 24.38 0.02 12.17
C ILE A 468 25.65 -0.03 13.02
N ALA A 469 26.32 1.11 13.23
CA ALA A 469 27.53 1.17 14.04
C ALA A 469 27.27 0.79 15.51
N VAL A 470 26.17 1.27 16.09
CA VAL A 470 25.75 0.88 17.46
C VAL A 470 25.47 -0.62 17.53
N ALA A 471 24.67 -1.16 16.61
CA ALA A 471 24.36 -2.59 16.59
C ALA A 471 25.61 -3.47 16.42
N ALA A 472 26.55 -3.06 15.56
CA ALA A 472 27.82 -3.76 15.38
C ALA A 472 28.70 -3.69 16.63
N TYR A 473 28.75 -2.54 17.30
CA TYR A 473 29.49 -2.37 18.55
C TYR A 473 28.91 -3.22 19.68
N ASP A 474 27.59 -3.28 19.83
CA ASP A 474 26.94 -4.10 20.85
C ASP A 474 27.16 -5.59 20.60
N THR A 475 27.10 -6.02 19.34
CA THR A 475 27.38 -7.41 18.94
C THR A 475 28.84 -7.78 19.24
N TRP A 476 29.77 -6.88 18.93
CA TRP A 476 31.19 -7.07 19.22
C TRP A 476 31.47 -7.13 20.72
N ARG A 477 30.87 -6.21 21.50
CA ARG A 477 31.04 -6.11 22.96
C ARG A 477 30.49 -7.33 23.70
N ASN A 478 29.32 -7.83 23.30
CA ASN A 478 28.61 -8.88 24.03
C ASN A 478 29.01 -10.30 23.59
N GLY A 479 29.85 -10.42 22.54
CA GLY A 479 30.27 -11.68 21.95
C GLY A 479 29.14 -12.45 21.25
N PRO A 480 29.45 -13.41 20.36
CA PRO A 480 28.44 -14.23 19.68
C PRO A 480 27.61 -15.13 20.62
N SER A 481 28.06 -15.33 21.87
CA SER A 481 27.50 -16.27 22.85
C SER A 481 26.74 -15.63 24.01
N GLY A 482 26.74 -14.29 24.15
CA GLY A 482 26.13 -13.60 25.31
C GLY A 482 24.60 -13.63 25.37
N GLY A 483 23.94 -14.23 24.39
CA GLY A 483 22.47 -14.30 24.28
C GLY A 483 21.81 -15.51 24.95
N PHE A 484 22.57 -16.53 25.38
CA PHE A 484 21.98 -17.78 25.90
C PHE A 484 22.18 -18.03 27.40
N ASP A 485 23.15 -17.41 28.08
CA ASP A 485 23.45 -17.75 29.49
C ASP A 485 22.88 -16.77 30.55
N ASN A 486 22.38 -15.58 30.17
CA ASN A 486 21.99 -14.57 31.17
C ASN A 486 20.62 -14.80 31.84
N ALA A 487 19.85 -15.81 31.43
CA ALA A 487 18.58 -16.16 32.07
C ALA A 487 18.72 -17.20 33.19
N SER A 488 19.77 -18.03 33.18
CA SER A 488 19.99 -19.07 34.19
C SER A 488 20.83 -18.62 35.38
N GLU A 489 21.71 -17.61 35.23
CA GLU A 489 22.58 -17.15 36.33
C GLU A 489 21.94 -16.13 37.28
N ARG A 490 20.80 -15.51 36.92
CA ARG A 490 20.09 -14.58 37.83
C ARG A 490 19.15 -15.26 38.81
N SER A 491 18.77 -16.53 38.62
CA SER A 491 17.88 -17.24 39.56
C SER A 491 18.62 -18.00 40.67
N THR A 492 19.93 -18.23 40.55
CA THR A 492 20.71 -19.06 41.48
C THR A 492 21.51 -18.28 42.54
N ARG A 493 21.54 -16.95 42.50
CA ARG A 493 22.26 -16.11 43.50
C ARG A 493 21.39 -15.53 44.64
N GLY A 494 20.15 -15.99 44.79
CA GLY A 494 19.19 -15.40 45.73
C GLY A 494 18.76 -16.26 46.92
N TYR A 495 19.30 -17.47 47.13
CA TYR A 495 18.69 -18.43 48.08
C TYR A 495 19.60 -19.13 49.10
N ASP A 496 20.87 -18.73 49.27
CA ASP A 496 21.79 -19.46 50.16
C ASP A 496 22.25 -18.74 51.43
N ASP A 497 21.78 -17.52 51.74
CA ASP A 497 22.17 -16.81 52.97
C ASP A 497 20.97 -16.37 53.81
N ALA A 498 20.32 -17.33 54.50
CA ALA A 498 19.61 -17.04 55.76
C ALA A 498 19.30 -18.33 56.55
N LEU A 499 20.04 -18.49 57.66
CA LEU A 499 19.79 -19.22 58.92
C LEU A 499 20.82 -20.30 59.24
N PRO A 500 21.45 -20.20 60.42
CA PRO A 500 21.01 -21.13 61.46
C PRO A 500 21.05 -20.52 62.87
N TRP A 501 19.92 -20.10 63.45
CA TRP A 501 19.55 -20.29 64.86
C TRP A 501 18.16 -19.70 65.14
#